data_AF-A0A524JN10-F1
#
_entry.id   AF-A0A524JN10-F1
#
_cell.length_a   1.000
_cell.length_b   1.000
_cell.length_c   1.000
_cell.angle_alpha   90.00
_cell.angle_beta   90.00
_cell.angle_gamma   90.00
#
_symmetry.space_group_name_H-M   'P 1'
#
loop_
_entity.id
_entity.type
_entity.pdbx_description
1 polymer ?
#
loop_
_entity_poly.entity_id
_entity_poly.type
_entity_poly.pdbx_seq_one_letter_code
_entity_poly.pdbx_strand_id
1 'polypeptide(L)'
;MKKKTALSHPDKPGLDRRGFLATAGAALAASLLPGKALAQQPAQPPRPDPLAIQSNIRAALCQPKTPCSMPGPYPGIVAEVHLPGALQGMQPVPGAARRMLAAGLCSLTGAKDPRDAWRRFVTPGERIGIKFNPVGHKVCGVTWEVIGAVVDGMEAAGIPRKDMLV
;
A
#
# COMPACT_ATOMS: atom_id res chain seq x y z
N MET A 1 22.57 32.20 -6.11
CA MET A 1 21.31 31.74 -6.75
C MET A 1 21.54 31.54 -8.24
N LYS A 2 21.46 30.30 -8.74
CA LYS A 2 20.85 29.88 -10.03
C LYS A 2 21.06 28.37 -10.20
N LYS A 3 20.05 27.74 -10.80
CA LYS A 3 19.66 26.32 -10.71
C LYS A 3 20.65 25.36 -11.38
N LYS A 4 20.76 24.15 -10.82
CA LYS A 4 21.41 22.98 -11.43
C LYS A 4 20.68 22.60 -12.72
N THR A 5 21.42 22.53 -13.82
CA THR A 5 20.96 21.95 -15.09
C THR A 5 21.06 20.44 -15.01
N ALA A 6 20.01 19.75 -15.44
CA ALA A 6 19.86 18.30 -15.37
C ALA A 6 20.92 17.57 -16.21
N LEU A 7 21.39 16.44 -15.68
CA LEU A 7 22.14 15.43 -16.43
C LEU A 7 21.26 14.89 -17.56
N SER A 8 21.72 15.07 -18.79
CA SER A 8 21.14 14.50 -20.00
C SER A 8 21.32 12.99 -20.00
N HIS A 9 20.22 12.27 -20.17
CA HIS A 9 20.22 10.86 -20.57
C HIS A 9 20.14 10.82 -22.11
N PRO A 10 20.90 9.97 -22.81
CA PRO A 10 20.81 9.91 -24.26
C PRO A 10 19.45 9.35 -24.70
N ASP A 11 18.70 10.14 -25.47
CA ASP A 11 17.46 9.71 -26.12
C ASP A 11 17.75 8.53 -27.06
N LYS A 12 17.26 7.34 -26.70
CA LYS A 12 17.12 6.25 -27.68
C LYS A 12 16.01 6.66 -28.65
N PRO A 13 16.17 6.47 -29.97
CA PRO A 13 15.12 6.80 -30.94
C PRO A 13 14.03 5.73 -30.84
N GLY A 14 13.12 5.90 -29.88
CA GLY A 14 11.86 5.18 -29.82
C GLY A 14 10.89 5.76 -30.83
N LEU A 15 10.18 4.89 -31.55
CA LEU A 15 9.12 5.28 -32.48
C LEU A 15 8.16 6.27 -31.79
N ASP A 16 8.04 7.49 -32.30
CA ASP A 16 7.06 8.45 -31.76
C ASP A 16 5.63 7.92 -31.99
N ARG A 17 4.69 8.34 -31.14
CA ARG A 17 3.26 7.98 -31.19
C ARG A 17 2.67 8.16 -32.58
N ARG A 18 3.11 9.19 -33.31
CA ARG A 18 2.69 9.44 -34.70
C ARG A 18 3.25 8.40 -35.67
N GLY A 19 4.50 7.98 -35.48
CA GLY A 19 5.12 6.90 -36.24
C GLY A 19 4.43 5.55 -35.98
N PHE A 20 4.01 5.29 -34.74
CA PHE A 20 3.27 4.08 -34.38
C PHE A 20 1.87 4.03 -35.01
N LEU A 21 1.13 5.15 -35.02
CA LEU A 21 -0.18 5.20 -35.67
C LEU A 21 -0.08 5.09 -37.19
N ALA A 22 0.95 5.67 -37.80
CA ALA A 22 1.18 5.56 -39.23
C ALA A 22 1.52 4.12 -39.65
N THR A 23 2.34 3.40 -38.88
CA THR A 23 2.68 2.00 -39.18
C THR A 23 1.51 1.03 -38.89
N ALA A 24 0.72 1.29 -37.84
CA ALA A 24 -0.49 0.52 -37.57
C ALA A 24 -1.57 0.70 -38.66
N GLY A 25 -1.70 1.92 -39.22
CA GLY A 25 -2.61 2.21 -40.33
C GLY A 25 -2.22 1.50 -41.64
N ALA A 26 -0.91 1.40 -41.93
CA ALA A 26 -0.43 0.70 -43.12
C ALA A 26 -0.63 -0.83 -43.04
N ALA A 27 -0.57 -1.42 -41.84
CA ALA A 27 -0.82 -2.84 -41.64
C ALA A 27 -2.29 -3.25 -41.92
N LEU A 28 -3.25 -2.33 -41.74
CA LEU A 28 -4.66 -2.55 -42.03
C LEU A 28 -5.00 -2.53 -43.52
N ALA A 29 -4.19 -1.85 -44.34
CA ALA A 29 -4.40 -1.81 -45.80
C ALA A 29 -3.96 -3.10 -46.50
N ALA A 30 -3.03 -3.86 -45.90
CA ALA A 30 -2.53 -5.13 -46.46
C ALA A 30 -3.42 -6.35 -46.15
N SER A 31 -4.46 -6.20 -45.33
CA SER A 31 -5.37 -7.29 -44.94
C SER A 31 -6.55 -7.55 -45.89
N LEU A 32 -6.57 -6.96 -47.10
CA LEU A 32 -7.58 -7.23 -48.13
C LEU A 32 -7.31 -8.55 -48.90
N LEU A 33 -7.02 -9.64 -48.17
CA LEU A 33 -7.07 -10.99 -48.70
C LEU A 33 -8.49 -11.55 -48.46
N PRO A 34 -9.17 -12.09 -49.49
CA PRO A 34 -10.51 -12.63 -49.32
C PRO A 34 -10.42 -13.94 -48.53
N GLY A 35 -10.96 -13.91 -47.31
CA GLY A 35 -11.30 -15.10 -46.55
C GLY A 35 -10.17 -15.71 -45.75
N LYS A 36 -10.05 -15.30 -44.48
CA LYS A 36 -9.95 -16.23 -43.34
C LYS A 36 -10.66 -15.59 -42.15
N ALA A 37 -11.49 -16.39 -41.49
CA ALA A 37 -12.38 -16.02 -40.40
C ALA A 37 -11.78 -14.96 -39.48
N LEU A 38 -12.43 -13.79 -39.40
CA LEU A 38 -12.46 -13.06 -38.14
C LEU A 38 -13.02 -14.06 -37.14
N ALA A 39 -12.19 -14.53 -36.21
CA ALA A 39 -12.69 -15.17 -35.01
C ALA A 39 -13.68 -14.17 -34.42
N GLN A 40 -14.97 -14.47 -34.55
CA GLN A 40 -16.01 -13.72 -33.88
C GLN A 40 -15.68 -13.80 -32.41
N GLN A 41 -15.13 -12.71 -31.89
CA GLN A 41 -14.90 -12.56 -30.47
C GLN A 41 -16.28 -12.74 -29.84
N PRO A 42 -16.52 -13.79 -29.04
CA PRO A 42 -17.84 -14.03 -28.47
C PRO A 42 -18.23 -12.74 -27.75
N ALA A 43 -19.41 -12.22 -28.08
CA ALA A 43 -19.90 -10.98 -27.52
C ALA A 43 -19.77 -11.08 -26.00
N GLN A 44 -19.00 -10.17 -25.40
CA GLN A 44 -18.94 -10.11 -23.96
C GLN A 44 -20.38 -9.87 -23.47
N PRO A 45 -20.87 -10.66 -22.50
CA PRO A 45 -22.19 -10.43 -21.95
C PRO A 45 -22.28 -8.97 -21.48
N PRO A 46 -23.45 -8.32 -21.60
CA PRO A 46 -23.63 -6.94 -21.18
C PRO A 46 -23.16 -6.79 -19.73
N ARG A 47 -22.30 -5.81 -19.48
CA ARG A 47 -21.85 -5.49 -18.12
C ARG A 47 -23.11 -5.19 -17.29
N PRO A 48 -23.31 -5.84 -16.13
CA PRO A 48 -24.47 -5.56 -15.30
C PRO A 48 -24.48 -4.07 -14.93
N ASP A 49 -25.68 -3.50 -14.85
CA ASP A 49 -25.87 -2.12 -14.40
C ASP A 49 -25.20 -1.96 -13.02
N PRO A 50 -24.24 -1.03 -12.87
CA PRO A 50 -23.59 -0.77 -11.58
C PRO A 50 -24.60 -0.48 -10.45
N LEU A 51 -25.77 0.06 -10.78
CA LEU A 51 -26.83 0.35 -9.82
C LEU A 51 -27.65 -0.89 -9.43
N ALA A 52 -27.59 -1.96 -10.24
CA ALA A 52 -28.23 -3.24 -9.93
C ALA A 52 -27.42 -4.09 -8.93
N ILE A 53 -26.16 -3.74 -8.66
CA ILE A 53 -25.32 -4.41 -7.66
C ILE A 53 -25.84 -4.05 -6.26
N GLN A 54 -26.68 -4.92 -5.69
CA GLN A 54 -27.14 -4.78 -4.32
C GLN A 54 -26.01 -5.06 -3.35
N SER A 55 -25.90 -4.23 -2.31
CA SER A 55 -24.94 -4.49 -1.23
C SER A 55 -25.35 -5.70 -0.40
N ASN A 56 -24.38 -6.52 0.01
CA ASN A 56 -24.60 -7.66 0.89
C ASN A 56 -24.73 -7.27 2.39
N ILE A 57 -24.86 -5.98 2.72
CA ILE A 57 -24.96 -5.48 4.10
C ILE A 57 -26.00 -6.26 4.92
N ARG A 58 -27.19 -6.52 4.38
CA ARG A 58 -28.24 -7.27 5.10
C ARG A 58 -27.78 -8.69 5.47
N ALA A 59 -27.13 -9.38 4.55
CA ALA A 59 -26.59 -10.73 4.79
C ALA A 59 -25.40 -10.70 5.76
N ALA A 60 -24.56 -9.66 5.69
CA ALA A 60 -23.44 -9.47 6.60
C ALA A 60 -23.91 -9.18 8.04
N LEU A 61 -24.96 -8.38 8.22
CA LEU A 61 -25.53 -8.05 9.53
C LEU A 61 -26.22 -9.24 10.21
N CYS A 62 -26.71 -10.21 9.44
CA CYS A 62 -27.31 -11.44 9.96
C CYS A 62 -26.28 -12.51 10.37
N GLN A 63 -24.98 -12.28 10.14
CA GLN A 63 -23.95 -13.24 10.58
C GLN A 63 -23.94 -13.34 12.11
N PRO A 64 -23.88 -14.56 12.68
CA PRO A 64 -23.77 -14.73 14.13
C PRO A 64 -22.55 -13.98 14.67
N LYS A 65 -22.77 -13.14 15.69
CA LYS A 65 -21.66 -12.45 16.35
C LYS A 65 -20.91 -13.43 17.25
N THR A 66 -19.59 -13.47 17.10
CA THR A 66 -18.67 -14.14 18.01
C THR A 66 -18.01 -13.11 18.92
N PRO A 67 -17.28 -13.53 19.98
CA PRO A 67 -16.47 -12.60 20.78
C PRO A 67 -15.43 -11.80 19.96
N CYS A 68 -15.09 -12.26 18.76
CA CYS A 68 -14.19 -11.59 17.84
C CYS A 68 -14.91 -10.77 16.74
N SER A 69 -16.24 -10.74 16.72
CA SER A 69 -17.00 -9.94 15.75
C SER A 69 -16.91 -8.45 16.06
N MET A 70 -17.03 -7.61 15.01
CA MET A 70 -17.06 -6.16 15.15
C MET A 70 -18.09 -5.69 16.19
N PRO A 71 -17.76 -4.69 17.05
CA PRO A 71 -16.55 -3.85 17.03
C PRO A 71 -15.27 -4.53 17.57
N GLY A 72 -15.33 -5.82 17.91
CA GLY A 72 -14.24 -6.57 18.50
C GLY A 72 -14.19 -6.38 20.02
N PRO A 73 -13.28 -7.10 20.70
CA PRO A 73 -13.14 -7.03 22.16
C PRO A 73 -12.59 -5.69 22.67
N TYR A 74 -12.12 -4.80 21.79
CA TYR A 74 -11.46 -3.55 22.16
C TYR A 74 -12.20 -2.35 21.55
N PRO A 75 -12.71 -1.41 22.37
CA PRO A 75 -13.23 -0.16 21.86
C PRO A 75 -12.14 0.61 21.13
N GLY A 76 -12.49 1.31 20.05
CA GLY A 76 -11.56 2.15 19.32
C GLY A 76 -11.00 3.24 20.22
N ILE A 77 -9.67 3.34 20.28
CA ILE A 77 -8.95 4.31 21.10
C ILE A 77 -7.97 5.09 20.21
N VAL A 78 -7.79 6.37 20.54
CA VAL A 78 -6.83 7.26 19.89
C VAL A 78 -5.69 7.50 20.87
N ALA A 79 -4.48 7.08 20.50
CA ALA A 79 -3.26 7.40 21.23
C ALA A 79 -2.51 8.49 20.46
N GLU A 80 -2.35 9.66 21.08
CA GLU A 80 -1.55 10.76 20.55
C GLU A 80 -0.17 10.75 21.19
N VAL A 81 0.88 10.94 20.38
CA VAL A 81 2.25 11.06 20.84
C VAL A 81 2.85 12.35 20.31
N HIS A 82 3.31 13.19 21.22
CA HIS A 82 4.04 14.41 20.89
C HIS A 82 5.53 14.27 21.23
N LEU A 83 6.38 14.51 20.25
CA LEU A 83 7.83 14.54 20.43
C LEU A 83 8.40 15.86 19.88
N PRO A 84 8.76 16.82 20.76
CA PRO A 84 9.43 18.04 20.35
C PRO A 84 10.73 17.73 19.58
N GLY A 85 10.94 18.40 18.45
CA GLY A 85 12.12 18.18 17.62
C GLY A 85 12.17 16.85 16.88
N ALA A 86 11.02 16.16 16.70
CA ALA A 86 10.96 14.93 15.91
C ALA A 86 11.34 15.14 14.43
N LEU A 87 11.25 16.37 13.93
CA LEU A 87 11.61 16.77 12.57
C LEU A 87 12.68 17.87 12.61
N GLN A 88 13.62 17.80 11.65
CA GLN A 88 14.49 18.90 11.28
C GLN A 88 14.12 19.36 9.86
N GLY A 89 13.40 20.48 9.77
CA GLY A 89 12.73 20.88 8.52
C GLY A 89 11.65 19.86 8.14
N MET A 90 11.77 19.23 6.97
CA MET A 90 10.85 18.19 6.48
C MET A 90 11.39 16.77 6.63
N GLN A 91 12.46 16.58 7.41
CA GLN A 91 13.12 15.28 7.57
C GLN A 91 12.98 14.77 9.01
N PRO A 92 12.59 13.51 9.22
CA PRO A 92 12.58 12.91 10.55
C PRO A 92 13.98 12.85 11.16
N VAL A 93 14.08 13.20 12.45
CA VAL A 93 15.31 13.02 13.21
C VAL A 93 15.55 11.52 13.44
N PRO A 94 16.79 11.02 13.28
CA PRO A 94 17.10 9.61 13.48
C PRO A 94 16.57 9.07 14.81
N GLY A 95 15.82 7.96 14.75
CA GLY A 95 15.23 7.31 15.91
C GLY A 95 13.98 7.97 16.50
N ALA A 96 13.56 9.16 16.02
CA ALA A 96 12.32 9.79 16.45
C ALA A 96 11.11 8.90 16.16
N ALA A 97 11.01 8.36 14.93
CA ALA A 97 9.95 7.43 14.54
C ALA A 97 9.87 6.20 15.45
N ARG A 98 11.01 5.56 15.77
CA ARG A 98 11.08 4.41 16.70
C ARG A 98 10.52 4.76 18.07
N ARG A 99 10.96 5.89 18.63
CA ARG A 99 10.52 6.34 19.97
C ARG A 99 9.04 6.68 20.00
N MET A 100 8.56 7.39 18.98
CA MET A 100 7.14 7.77 18.89
C MET A 100 6.25 6.55 18.69
N LEU A 101 6.65 5.61 17.82
CA LEU A 101 5.91 4.37 17.59
C LEU A 101 5.86 3.50 18.85
N ALA A 102 6.97 3.35 19.56
CA ALA A 102 7.03 2.62 20.82
C ALA A 102 6.11 3.24 21.89
N ALA A 103 6.17 4.56 22.07
CA ALA A 103 5.28 5.27 23.01
C ALA A 103 3.81 5.13 22.62
N GLY A 104 3.50 5.25 21.33
CA GLY A 104 2.14 5.13 20.80
C GLY A 104 1.56 3.73 21.00
N LEU A 105 2.34 2.69 20.74
CA LEU A 105 1.94 1.31 20.98
C LEU A 105 1.73 1.00 22.46
N CYS A 106 2.61 1.46 23.34
CA CYS A 106 2.42 1.32 24.78
C CYS A 106 1.15 2.05 25.26
N SER A 107 0.93 3.28 24.78
CA SER A 107 -0.29 4.04 25.09
C SER A 107 -1.56 3.38 24.56
N LEU A 108 -1.50 2.77 23.37
CA LEU A 108 -2.60 2.06 22.74
C LEU A 108 -2.93 0.76 23.50
N THR A 109 -1.92 0.01 23.92
CA THR A 109 -2.12 -1.34 24.49
C THR A 109 -2.18 -1.36 26.02
N GLY A 110 -1.77 -0.28 26.67
CA GLY A 110 -1.53 -0.23 28.12
C GLY A 110 -0.28 -1.00 28.57
N ALA A 111 0.54 -1.51 27.64
CA ALA A 111 1.78 -2.19 27.97
C ALA A 111 2.86 -1.20 28.45
N LYS A 112 3.73 -1.66 29.35
CA LYS A 112 4.89 -0.89 29.82
C LYS A 112 6.11 -1.07 28.92
N ASP A 113 6.24 -2.23 28.29
CA ASP A 113 7.31 -2.56 27.35
C ASP A 113 6.74 -2.58 25.90
N PRO A 114 7.36 -1.87 24.95
CA PRO A 114 6.98 -1.93 23.54
C PRO A 114 6.97 -3.34 22.93
N ARG A 115 7.81 -4.26 23.41
CA ARG A 115 7.82 -5.66 22.95
C ARG A 115 6.51 -6.37 23.29
N ASP A 116 6.02 -6.15 24.50
CA ASP A 116 4.74 -6.70 24.94
C ASP A 116 3.56 -6.04 24.23
N ALA A 117 3.69 -4.74 23.89
CA ALA A 117 2.71 -4.04 23.06
C ALA A 117 2.61 -4.66 21.66
N TRP A 118 3.74 -4.90 21.00
CA TRP A 118 3.77 -5.58 19.69
C TRP A 118 3.17 -6.99 19.76
N ARG A 119 3.47 -7.74 20.83
CA ARG A 119 2.93 -9.10 21.04
C ARG A 119 1.41 -9.17 21.20
N ARG A 120 0.72 -8.03 21.33
CA ARG A 120 -0.75 -7.96 21.25
C ARG A 120 -1.28 -8.14 19.83
N PHE A 121 -0.45 -7.84 18.83
CA PHE A 121 -0.82 -7.83 17.42
C PHE A 121 -0.15 -8.92 16.61
N VAL A 122 1.03 -9.39 17.05
CA VAL A 122 1.85 -10.36 16.32
C VAL A 122 2.41 -11.41 17.27
N THR A 123 2.51 -12.65 16.82
CA THR A 123 3.04 -13.77 17.61
C THR A 123 4.27 -14.39 16.95
N PRO A 124 5.35 -14.69 17.69
CA PRO A 124 6.49 -15.44 17.14
C PRO A 124 6.04 -16.74 16.47
N GLY A 125 6.51 -16.96 15.23
CA GLY A 125 6.12 -18.10 14.39
C GLY A 125 5.09 -17.76 13.31
N GLU A 126 4.48 -16.57 13.35
CA GLU A 126 3.59 -16.09 12.29
C GLU A 126 4.37 -15.55 11.08
N ARG A 127 3.76 -15.63 9.89
CA ARG A 127 4.22 -14.91 8.69
C ARG A 127 3.39 -13.64 8.54
N ILE A 128 4.05 -12.50 8.50
CA ILE A 128 3.42 -11.18 8.64
C ILE A 128 3.51 -10.42 7.32
N GLY A 129 2.37 -10.04 6.76
CA GLY A 129 2.29 -9.09 5.65
C GLY A 129 2.13 -7.66 6.16
N ILE A 130 2.98 -6.75 5.72
CA ILE A 130 3.01 -5.35 6.14
C ILE A 130 2.59 -4.48 4.97
N LYS A 131 1.42 -3.84 5.06
CA LYS A 131 0.90 -2.97 4.02
C LYS A 131 1.29 -1.52 4.28
N PHE A 132 2.22 -0.99 3.49
CA PHE A 132 2.45 0.46 3.44
C PHE A 132 1.59 1.14 2.37
N ASN A 133 1.20 2.39 2.64
CA ASN A 133 0.50 3.26 1.70
C ASN A 133 1.48 4.30 1.12
N PRO A 134 1.86 4.20 -0.17
CA PRO A 134 2.79 5.14 -0.80
C PRO A 134 2.10 6.37 -1.40
N VAL A 135 0.78 6.49 -1.32
CA VAL A 135 0.03 7.62 -1.89
C VAL A 135 0.50 8.93 -1.25
N GLY A 136 0.83 9.91 -2.10
CA GLY A 136 1.37 11.20 -1.66
C GLY A 136 2.90 11.29 -1.57
N HIS A 137 3.61 10.18 -1.85
CA HIS A 137 5.06 10.13 -2.08
C HIS A 137 5.86 10.96 -1.05
N LYS A 138 6.65 11.95 -1.52
CA LYS A 138 7.53 12.79 -0.68
C LYS A 138 6.80 13.73 0.28
N VAL A 139 5.49 13.93 0.12
CA VAL A 139 4.74 14.94 0.88
C VAL A 139 4.00 14.30 2.06
N CYS A 140 3.31 13.17 1.82
CA CYS A 140 2.54 12.49 2.86
C CYS A 140 2.58 10.95 2.77
N GLY A 141 3.52 10.40 1.99
CA GLY A 141 3.77 8.97 1.98
C GLY A 141 4.49 8.50 3.25
N VAL A 142 4.44 7.19 3.50
CA VAL A 142 5.26 6.56 4.54
C VAL A 142 6.75 6.75 4.23
N THR A 143 7.53 7.16 5.25
CA THR A 143 8.99 7.32 5.13
C THR A 143 9.75 6.07 5.57
N TRP A 144 11.01 5.96 5.16
CA TRP A 144 11.86 4.82 5.54
C TRP A 144 12.09 4.71 7.04
N GLU A 145 12.07 5.83 7.76
CA GLU A 145 12.22 5.86 9.22
C GLU A 145 11.03 5.19 9.91
N VAL A 146 9.82 5.35 9.37
CA VAL A 146 8.61 4.67 9.89
C VAL A 146 8.64 3.19 9.54
N ILE A 147 9.02 2.84 8.29
CA ILE A 147 9.17 1.43 7.87
C ILE A 147 10.19 0.72 8.77
N GLY A 148 11.37 1.32 8.95
CA GLY A 148 12.41 0.79 9.80
C GLY A 148 11.96 0.65 11.26
N ALA A 149 11.23 1.65 11.79
CA ALA A 149 10.70 1.57 13.14
C ALA A 149 9.72 0.40 13.36
N VAL A 150 8.87 0.11 12.37
CA VAL A 150 7.95 -1.04 12.41
C VAL A 150 8.73 -2.35 12.38
N VAL A 151 9.66 -2.50 11.44
CA VAL A 151 10.49 -3.72 11.31
C VAL A 151 11.31 -3.96 12.57
N ASP A 152 12.03 -2.94 13.06
CA ASP A 152 12.85 -3.02 14.28
C ASP A 152 11.98 -3.40 15.51
N GLY A 153 10.75 -2.87 15.58
CA GLY A 153 9.80 -3.17 16.65
C GLY A 153 9.32 -4.63 16.63
N MET A 154 8.98 -5.15 15.46
CA MET A 154 8.58 -6.55 15.29
C MET A 154 9.75 -7.51 15.54
N GLU A 155 10.97 -7.17 15.10
CA GLU A 155 12.17 -7.93 15.45
C GLU A 155 12.38 -7.99 16.96
N ALA A 156 12.23 -6.85 17.64
CA ALA A 156 12.30 -6.79 19.09
C ALA A 156 11.22 -7.63 19.79
N ALA A 157 10.06 -7.83 19.16
CA ALA A 157 9.00 -8.70 19.65
C ALA A 157 9.30 -10.20 19.47
N GLY A 158 10.32 -10.54 18.68
CA GLY A 158 10.74 -11.91 18.38
C GLY A 158 10.32 -12.41 17.00
N ILE A 159 9.85 -11.53 16.11
CA ILE A 159 9.54 -11.89 14.72
C ILE A 159 10.82 -11.75 13.88
N PRO A 160 11.37 -12.82 13.29
CA PRO A 160 12.55 -12.69 12.47
C PRO A 160 12.20 -12.05 11.10
N ARG A 161 13.10 -11.25 10.54
CA ARG A 161 12.89 -10.56 9.25
C ARG A 161 12.44 -11.47 8.11
N LYS A 162 12.90 -12.73 8.07
CA LYS A 162 12.51 -13.72 7.04
C LYS A 162 11.01 -14.03 7.02
N ASP A 163 10.31 -13.76 8.13
CA ASP A 163 8.89 -14.01 8.29
C ASP A 163 8.05 -12.74 8.06
N MET A 164 8.67 -11.60 7.74
CA MET A 164 8.00 -10.35 7.36
C MET A 164 8.01 -10.15 5.85
N LEU A 165 6.87 -9.83 5.27
CA LEU A 165 6.70 -9.46 3.86
C LEU A 165 6.26 -8.00 3.80
N VAL A 166 7.08 -7.15 3.18
CA VAL A 166 6.89 -5.70 3.03
C VAL A 166 6.53 -5.36 1.59
#